data_AF-A0A4Y3RLJ0-F1
#
_entry.id   AF-A0A4Y3RLJ0-F1
#
_cell.length_a   1.000
_cell.length_b   1.000
_cell.length_c   1.000
_cell.angle_alpha   90.00
_cell.angle_beta   90.00
_cell.angle_gamma   90.00
#
_symmetry.space_group_name_H-M   'P 1'
#
loop_
_entity.id
_entity.type
_entity.pdbx_description
1 polymer ?
#
loop_
_entity_poly.entity_id
_entity_poly.type
_entity_poly.pdbx_seq_one_letter_code
_entity_poly.pdbx_strand_id
1 'polypeptide(L)'
;MGHTTESSWVPSVTLLVGIGNADIAALLLGADGRVRGDADMVFEGQPVHPSGAVKHTKKSLSLALHEVEPEVQRIVIAGPATSGSLAAMAPDRAVVVAWLIARPDDAEAVVYGEFFRESGGWKFTGIGKGYASGLAELVTAYGVEVEKEVEQPVAVPANGPVPLTGVAKAPGQTPSRSLAQSPWQALAAPSAPARKAGEAGGTPAPTASPAPTTAPVPTPWPAPTPSPVPTAYPPVERPYELVEGWEFGPLFEPFTASGKGGEVVTVDGRVPPGPVLVEAAHEGEDYFGVFSLNKFNKDDDYLFNTTLPHFTGSSVIRAPGDRSLRLRVHANSRNRWALRVSPVASARHLTGTLRGYGPEALLFTGGAADLRVHFEGKEDGSGYAGMWYHEVAGRTTLLTHPTLIVNATGPLVHTVPIPQGPLLLLFSADGPWTLTVREIG
;
A
#
# COMPACT_ATOMS: atom_id res chain seq x y z
N MET A 1 -26.67 -0.60 7.65
CA MET A 1 -27.18 -1.81 6.97
C MET A 1 -25.98 -2.56 6.43
N GLY A 2 -25.73 -3.77 6.96
CA GLY A 2 -24.82 -4.83 6.49
C GLY A 2 -23.51 -4.43 5.83
N HIS A 3 -22.45 -4.19 6.61
CA HIS A 3 -21.09 -4.43 6.13
C HIS A 3 -20.89 -5.94 6.12
N THR A 4 -21.03 -6.60 4.97
CA THR A 4 -20.38 -7.91 4.80
C THR A 4 -18.90 -7.65 4.75
N THR A 5 -18.24 -7.75 5.90
CA THR A 5 -16.77 -7.77 6.02
C THR A 5 -16.30 -9.06 5.36
N GLU A 6 -15.99 -8.99 4.08
CA GLU A 6 -15.45 -10.13 3.35
C GLU A 6 -14.11 -10.51 4.01
N SER A 7 -13.98 -11.77 4.39
CA SER A 7 -12.79 -12.31 5.07
C SER A 7 -12.15 -13.37 4.19
N SER A 8 -10.83 -13.33 4.08
CA SER A 8 -10.06 -14.22 3.21
C SER A 8 -9.28 -15.25 4.02
N TRP A 9 -9.15 -16.47 3.51
CA TRP A 9 -8.28 -17.48 4.10
C TRP A 9 -6.81 -17.09 3.93
N VAL A 10 -6.01 -17.33 4.96
CA VAL A 10 -4.56 -17.13 4.93
C VAL A 10 -3.83 -18.42 5.30
N PRO A 11 -2.68 -18.72 4.67
CA PRO A 11 -1.86 -19.85 5.04
C PRO A 11 -1.41 -19.76 6.49
N SER A 12 -1.42 -20.90 7.18
CA SER A 12 -0.90 -21.04 8.54
C SER A 12 0.62 -21.16 8.49
N VAL A 13 1.30 -20.06 8.15
CA VAL A 13 2.77 -19.95 8.06
C VAL A 13 3.24 -18.71 8.82
N THR A 14 4.55 -18.46 8.86
CA THR A 14 5.05 -17.19 9.40
C THR A 14 4.82 -16.05 8.43
N LEU A 15 4.04 -15.06 8.84
CA LEU A 15 3.75 -13.87 8.05
C LEU A 15 4.57 -12.68 8.54
N LEU A 16 5.18 -11.94 7.63
CA LEU A 16 5.71 -10.61 7.89
C LEU A 16 4.64 -9.57 7.57
N VAL A 17 4.15 -8.88 8.60
CA VAL A 17 3.05 -7.92 8.53
C VAL A 17 3.57 -6.50 8.74
N GLY A 18 3.13 -5.54 7.93
CA GLY A 18 3.53 -4.14 8.03
C GLY A 18 2.45 -3.18 7.54
N ILE A 19 2.55 -1.91 7.93
CA ILE A 19 1.62 -0.83 7.55
C ILE A 19 2.35 0.37 6.91
N GLY A 20 3.20 0.09 5.94
CA GLY A 20 4.15 1.07 5.40
C GLY A 20 5.25 1.41 6.40
N ASN A 21 5.50 2.71 6.62
CA ASN A 21 6.55 3.21 7.53
C ASN A 21 6.04 3.58 8.94
N ALA A 22 4.78 3.29 9.25
CA ALA A 22 4.18 3.58 10.55
C ALA A 22 4.51 2.53 11.61
N ASP A 23 4.40 2.92 12.88
CA ASP A 23 4.57 2.01 14.01
C ASP A 23 3.40 1.04 14.12
N ILE A 24 3.69 -0.22 14.44
CA ILE A 24 2.72 -1.30 14.37
C ILE A 24 2.71 -2.12 15.67
N ALA A 25 1.52 -2.52 16.10
CA ALA A 25 1.32 -3.35 17.28
C ALA A 25 0.36 -4.50 16.97
N ALA A 26 0.53 -5.60 17.70
CA ALA A 26 -0.39 -6.72 17.72
C ALA A 26 -1.01 -6.90 19.12
N LEU A 27 -2.30 -7.18 19.16
CA LEU A 27 -3.01 -7.62 20.36
C LEU A 27 -3.51 -9.05 20.13
N LEU A 28 -3.07 -10.00 20.96
CA LEU A 28 -3.49 -11.39 20.90
C LEU A 28 -4.70 -11.57 21.81
N LEU A 29 -5.82 -12.02 21.25
CA LEU A 29 -7.10 -12.06 21.96
C LEU A 29 -7.56 -13.50 22.18
N GLY A 30 -8.13 -13.74 23.36
CA GLY A 30 -8.83 -14.95 23.71
C GLY A 30 -10.20 -15.07 23.03
N ALA A 31 -10.94 -16.14 23.38
CA ALA A 31 -12.28 -16.39 22.86
C ALA A 31 -13.32 -15.32 23.25
N ASP A 32 -13.06 -14.56 24.31
CA ASP A 32 -13.87 -13.43 24.76
C ASP A 32 -13.60 -12.13 23.98
N GLY A 33 -12.63 -12.15 23.05
CA GLY A 33 -12.22 -10.98 22.26
C GLY A 33 -11.41 -9.96 23.05
N ARG A 34 -10.77 -10.37 24.16
CA ARG A 34 -9.90 -9.51 24.98
C ARG A 34 -8.51 -10.11 25.13
N VAL A 35 -7.52 -9.26 25.44
CA VAL A 35 -6.20 -9.73 25.88
C VAL A 35 -6.32 -10.39 27.26
N ARG A 36 -5.53 -11.42 27.53
CA ARG A 36 -5.51 -12.07 28.86
C ARG A 36 -4.67 -11.29 29.89
N GLY A 37 -3.83 -10.39 29.38
CA GLY A 37 -3.00 -9.45 30.14
C GLY A 37 -1.98 -8.76 29.23
N ASP A 38 -1.15 -7.90 29.80
CA ASP A 38 -0.19 -7.07 29.04
C ASP A 38 0.78 -7.89 28.18
N ALA A 39 1.06 -9.14 28.58
CA ALA A 39 1.93 -10.06 27.86
C ALA A 39 1.41 -10.42 26.45
N ASP A 40 0.10 -10.31 26.21
CA ASP A 40 -0.56 -10.56 24.92
C ASP A 40 -0.44 -9.37 23.96
N MET A 41 0.30 -8.33 24.32
CA MET A 41 0.59 -7.18 23.46
C MET A 41 2.00 -7.27 22.89
N VAL A 42 2.16 -7.01 21.60
CA VAL A 42 3.47 -6.99 20.95
C VAL A 42 3.65 -5.67 20.21
N PHE A 43 4.70 -4.93 20.58
CA PHE A 43 5.04 -3.61 20.04
C PHE A 43 6.54 -3.32 20.28
N GLU A 44 7.05 -2.15 19.95
CA GLU A 44 8.48 -1.84 20.11
C GLU A 44 9.02 -2.05 21.54
N GLY A 45 8.30 -1.59 22.56
CA GLY A 45 8.68 -1.74 23.97
C GLY A 45 8.50 -3.15 24.54
N GLN A 46 7.68 -3.98 23.89
CA GLN A 46 7.50 -5.40 24.21
C GLN A 46 7.56 -6.22 22.92
N PRO A 47 8.77 -6.47 22.37
CA PRO A 47 8.92 -6.90 20.99
C PRO A 47 8.67 -8.38 20.77
N VAL A 48 8.42 -9.19 21.80
CA VAL A 48 8.23 -10.64 21.67
C VAL A 48 7.13 -11.09 22.62
N HIS A 49 6.11 -11.75 22.07
CA HIS A 49 5.10 -12.46 22.86
C HIS A 49 5.75 -13.63 23.62
N PRO A 50 5.34 -13.99 24.85
CA PRO A 50 5.95 -15.10 25.61
C PRO A 50 6.00 -16.44 24.88
N SER A 51 5.02 -16.73 24.01
CA SER A 51 5.04 -17.96 23.19
C SER A 51 6.08 -17.93 22.06
N GLY A 52 6.63 -16.76 21.74
CA GLY A 52 7.52 -16.55 20.59
C GLY A 52 6.81 -16.46 19.23
N ALA A 53 5.49 -16.73 19.16
CA ALA A 53 4.76 -16.80 17.89
C ALA A 53 4.55 -15.42 17.24
N VAL A 54 4.58 -14.33 18.00
CA VAL A 54 4.45 -12.96 17.48
C VAL A 54 5.62 -12.11 17.94
N LYS A 55 6.30 -11.45 17.00
CA LYS A 55 7.50 -10.64 17.26
C LYS A 55 7.43 -9.30 16.51
N HIS A 56 7.70 -8.20 17.19
CA HIS A 56 7.90 -6.90 16.58
C HIS A 56 9.34 -6.73 16.10
N THR A 57 9.49 -6.26 14.87
CA THR A 57 10.77 -6.02 14.21
C THR A 57 10.74 -4.66 13.51
N LYS A 58 11.24 -3.62 14.18
CA LYS A 58 11.30 -2.22 13.71
C LYS A 58 9.95 -1.64 13.29
N LYS A 59 9.51 -1.85 12.04
CA LYS A 59 8.26 -1.33 11.45
C LYS A 59 7.34 -2.46 10.96
N SER A 60 7.59 -3.68 11.40
CA SER A 60 6.88 -4.89 10.98
C SER A 60 6.67 -5.85 12.14
N LEU A 61 5.73 -6.76 12.00
CA LEU A 61 5.47 -7.87 12.90
C LEU A 61 5.73 -9.19 12.18
N SER A 62 6.39 -10.14 12.83
CA SER A 62 6.48 -11.53 12.40
C SER A 62 5.44 -12.33 13.17
N LEU A 63 4.48 -12.96 12.48
CA LEU A 63 3.39 -13.75 13.02
C LEU A 63 3.53 -15.20 12.55
N ALA A 64 4.10 -16.07 13.37
CA ALA A 64 4.15 -17.51 13.15
C ALA A 64 2.77 -18.15 13.42
N LEU A 65 1.82 -17.99 12.50
CA LEU A 65 0.42 -18.39 12.71
C LEU A 65 0.22 -19.88 13.05
N HIS A 66 1.15 -20.74 12.64
CA HIS A 66 1.16 -22.17 12.97
C HIS A 66 1.67 -22.48 14.38
N GLU A 67 2.37 -21.55 15.02
CA GLU A 67 2.89 -21.67 16.39
C GLU A 67 2.01 -20.92 17.41
N VAL A 68 0.99 -20.21 16.95
CA VAL A 68 0.05 -19.51 17.83
C VAL A 68 -0.75 -20.55 18.63
N GLU A 69 -0.74 -20.39 19.95
CA GLU A 69 -1.39 -21.31 20.86
C GLU A 69 -2.93 -21.33 20.70
N PRO A 70 -3.61 -22.45 21.01
CA PRO A 70 -5.05 -22.59 20.79
C PRO A 70 -5.92 -21.61 21.56
N GLU A 71 -5.43 -21.05 22.67
CA GLU A 71 -6.18 -20.08 23.47
C GLU A 71 -6.33 -18.73 22.76
N VAL A 72 -5.38 -18.38 21.88
CA VAL A 72 -5.45 -17.17 21.06
C VAL A 72 -6.32 -17.45 19.84
N GLN A 73 -7.45 -16.77 19.78
CA GLN A 73 -8.46 -16.91 18.73
C GLN A 73 -8.33 -15.82 17.66
N ARG A 74 -7.81 -14.64 18.03
CA ARG A 74 -7.66 -13.49 17.13
C ARG A 74 -6.35 -12.76 17.40
N ILE A 75 -5.77 -12.16 16.36
CA ILE A 75 -4.62 -11.26 16.44
C ILE A 75 -5.00 -9.97 15.73
N VAL A 76 -5.22 -8.91 16.51
CA VAL A 76 -5.59 -7.59 16.00
C VAL A 76 -4.33 -6.80 15.67
N ILE A 77 -4.30 -6.19 14.50
CA ILE A 77 -3.22 -5.32 14.05
C ILE A 77 -3.64 -3.86 14.18
N ALA A 78 -2.88 -3.10 14.95
CA ALA A 78 -3.18 -1.71 15.29
C ALA A 78 -1.95 -0.81 15.16
N GLY A 79 -2.18 0.49 15.06
CA GLY A 79 -1.12 1.50 14.98
C GLY A 79 -1.68 2.93 14.93
N PRO A 80 -0.83 3.94 14.76
CA PRO A 80 -1.23 5.33 14.58
C PRO A 80 -2.17 5.48 13.38
N ALA A 81 -3.15 6.37 13.45
CA ALA A 81 -4.05 6.63 12.34
C ALA A 81 -3.30 7.26 11.15
N THR A 82 -2.98 6.44 10.16
CA THR A 82 -2.42 6.87 8.87
C THR A 82 -3.20 6.23 7.73
N SER A 83 -3.17 6.88 6.57
CA SER A 83 -3.51 6.22 5.31
C SER A 83 -2.36 5.30 4.90
N GLY A 84 -2.66 4.26 4.13
CA GLY A 84 -1.65 3.33 3.63
C GLY A 84 -2.22 1.94 3.37
N SER A 85 -1.34 0.94 3.29
CA SER A 85 -1.73 -0.46 3.15
C SER A 85 -1.21 -1.28 4.33
N LEU A 86 -2.06 -2.13 4.89
CA LEU A 86 -1.60 -3.29 5.65
C LEU A 86 -1.25 -4.39 4.66
N ALA A 87 -0.01 -4.89 4.74
CA ALA A 87 0.45 -6.01 3.94
C ALA A 87 0.91 -7.14 4.84
N ALA A 88 0.61 -8.38 4.49
CA ALA A 88 1.17 -9.58 5.10
C ALA A 88 1.82 -10.45 4.02
N MET A 89 3.08 -10.84 4.25
CA MET A 89 3.87 -11.65 3.31
C MET A 89 4.27 -12.97 3.94
N ALA A 90 4.15 -14.06 3.20
CA ALA A 90 4.68 -15.37 3.59
C ALA A 90 6.22 -15.42 3.46
N PRO A 91 6.90 -16.47 3.96
CA PRO A 91 8.37 -16.55 3.96
C PRO A 91 8.98 -16.60 2.55
N ASP A 92 8.23 -17.11 1.58
CA ASP A 92 8.55 -17.11 0.15
C ASP A 92 8.32 -15.74 -0.53
N ARG A 93 7.95 -14.72 0.27
CA ARG A 93 7.61 -13.35 -0.12
C ARG A 93 6.31 -13.22 -0.92
N ALA A 94 5.47 -14.25 -0.97
CA ALA A 94 4.12 -14.13 -1.51
C ALA A 94 3.30 -13.18 -0.63
N VAL A 95 2.62 -12.21 -1.25
CA VAL A 95 1.69 -11.34 -0.54
C VAL A 95 0.40 -12.12 -0.28
N VAL A 96 0.12 -12.33 0.99
CA VAL A 96 -1.05 -13.07 1.50
C VAL A 96 -2.21 -12.13 1.80
N VAL A 97 -1.90 -10.93 2.30
CA VAL A 97 -2.88 -9.87 2.59
C VAL A 97 -2.36 -8.57 1.99
N ALA A 98 -3.23 -7.86 1.30
CA ALA A 98 -3.04 -6.45 0.95
C ALA A 98 -4.37 -5.72 1.21
N TRP A 99 -4.37 -4.83 2.19
CA TRP A 99 -5.56 -4.11 2.63
C TRP A 99 -5.29 -2.61 2.65
N LEU A 100 -5.94 -1.88 1.76
CA LEU A 100 -5.83 -0.42 1.69
C LEU A 100 -6.74 0.23 2.74
N ILE A 101 -6.17 1.17 3.48
CA ILE A 101 -6.87 1.94 4.52
C ILE A 101 -6.75 3.42 4.18
N ALA A 102 -7.91 4.05 4.03
CA ALA A 102 -8.03 5.49 4.15
C ALA A 102 -7.86 5.85 5.63
N ARG A 103 -7.12 6.94 5.90
CA ARG A 103 -7.00 7.44 7.28
C ARG A 103 -8.40 7.78 7.79
N PRO A 104 -8.85 7.23 8.92
CA PRO A 104 -10.13 7.65 9.51
C PRO A 104 -10.05 9.12 9.95
N ASP A 105 -11.08 9.89 9.64
CA ASP A 105 -11.21 11.28 10.10
C ASP A 105 -11.22 11.33 11.63
N ASP A 106 -10.57 12.36 12.21
CA ASP A 106 -10.54 12.62 13.65
C ASP A 106 -10.09 11.43 14.53
N ALA A 107 -9.25 10.54 13.98
CA ALA A 107 -8.64 9.43 14.71
C ALA A 107 -7.13 9.65 14.91
N GLU A 108 -6.63 9.26 16.07
CA GLU A 108 -5.21 9.21 16.40
C GLU A 108 -4.64 7.78 16.32
N ALA A 109 -5.48 6.76 16.49
CA ALA A 109 -5.12 5.35 16.31
C ALA A 109 -6.15 4.62 15.45
N VAL A 110 -5.75 3.51 14.84
CA VAL A 110 -6.61 2.69 13.98
C VAL A 110 -6.35 1.20 14.18
N VAL A 111 -7.42 0.41 14.13
CA VAL A 111 -7.35 -1.04 13.93
C VAL A 111 -7.38 -1.30 12.43
N TYR A 112 -6.26 -1.79 11.90
CA TYR A 112 -6.11 -2.02 10.46
C TYR A 112 -6.89 -3.26 10.02
N GLY A 113 -6.77 -4.33 10.78
CA GLY A 113 -7.44 -5.59 10.51
C GLY A 113 -7.09 -6.61 11.56
N GLU A 114 -7.57 -7.83 11.36
CA GLU A 114 -7.31 -8.92 12.28
C GLU A 114 -7.15 -10.25 11.55
N PHE A 115 -6.30 -11.10 12.12
CA PHE A 115 -6.23 -12.52 11.81
C PHE A 115 -7.07 -13.28 12.83
N PHE A 116 -7.93 -14.19 12.41
CA PHE A 116 -8.80 -14.95 13.32
C PHE A 116 -8.93 -16.40 12.90
N ARG A 117 -9.17 -17.28 13.88
CA ARG A 117 -9.41 -18.70 13.62
C ARG A 117 -10.82 -18.92 13.09
N GLU A 118 -10.93 -19.69 12.02
CA GLU A 118 -12.21 -20.21 11.52
C GLU A 118 -11.96 -21.64 11.02
N SER A 119 -12.84 -22.58 11.35
CA SER A 119 -12.78 -23.99 10.90
C SER A 119 -11.39 -24.66 10.97
N GLY A 120 -10.59 -24.35 12.00
CA GLY A 120 -9.25 -24.92 12.20
C GLY A 120 -8.11 -24.26 11.40
N GLY A 121 -8.40 -23.26 10.58
CA GLY A 121 -7.41 -22.44 9.88
C GLY A 121 -7.48 -20.96 10.28
N TRP A 122 -6.72 -20.12 9.58
CA TRP A 122 -6.68 -18.67 9.81
C TRP A 122 -7.33 -17.91 8.65
N LYS A 123 -8.06 -16.85 9.00
CA LYS A 123 -8.60 -15.87 8.07
C LYS A 123 -8.15 -14.48 8.44
N PHE A 124 -8.14 -13.58 7.46
CA PHE A 124 -7.93 -12.16 7.67
C PHE A 124 -9.19 -11.38 7.32
N THR A 125 -9.46 -10.32 8.06
CA THR A 125 -10.45 -9.30 7.67
C THR A 125 -9.92 -7.90 7.92
N GLY A 126 -10.12 -7.02 6.95
CA GLY A 126 -9.81 -5.60 7.06
C GLY A 126 -10.88 -4.87 7.86
N ILE A 127 -10.48 -3.99 8.78
CA ILE A 127 -11.42 -3.30 9.70
C ILE A 127 -11.41 -1.79 9.46
N GLY A 128 -10.26 -1.13 9.56
CA GLY A 128 -10.14 0.33 9.36
C GLY A 128 -10.83 1.18 10.43
N LYS A 129 -11.03 0.68 11.66
CA LYS A 129 -11.75 1.41 12.72
C LYS A 129 -10.82 2.39 13.44
N GLY A 130 -11.12 3.68 13.36
CA GLY A 130 -10.41 4.75 14.06
C GLY A 130 -10.82 4.91 15.53
N TYR A 131 -9.89 5.41 16.33
CA TYR A 131 -10.06 5.78 17.75
C TYR A 131 -9.55 7.20 17.94
N ALA A 132 -10.45 8.09 18.37
CA ALA A 132 -10.20 9.53 18.45
C ALA A 132 -9.19 9.85 19.56
N SER A 133 -9.34 9.24 20.74
CA SER A 133 -8.45 9.46 21.89
C SER A 133 -7.18 8.59 21.83
N GLY A 134 -6.80 8.16 20.62
CA GLY A 134 -5.57 7.45 20.35
C GLY A 134 -5.51 6.02 20.87
N LEU A 135 -4.27 5.54 21.05
CA LEU A 135 -3.98 4.14 21.33
C LEU A 135 -4.54 3.70 22.70
N ALA A 136 -4.63 4.61 23.68
CA ALA A 136 -5.17 4.32 25.00
C ALA A 136 -6.65 3.87 24.95
N GLU A 137 -7.45 4.55 24.13
CA GLU A 137 -8.86 4.17 23.90
C GLU A 137 -8.95 2.83 23.17
N LEU A 138 -8.09 2.61 22.18
CA LEU A 138 -8.01 1.38 21.41
C LEU A 138 -7.71 0.18 22.32
N VAL A 139 -6.64 0.23 23.12
CA VAL A 139 -6.23 -0.90 23.97
C VAL A 139 -7.23 -1.16 25.10
N THR A 140 -7.87 -0.12 25.63
CA THR A 140 -8.96 -0.26 26.62
C THR A 140 -10.17 -1.00 26.03
N ALA A 141 -10.51 -0.74 24.76
CA ALA A 141 -11.57 -1.45 24.08
C ALA A 141 -11.32 -2.98 24.01
N TYR A 142 -10.05 -3.39 23.95
CA TYR A 142 -9.61 -4.79 23.88
C TYR A 142 -9.17 -5.41 25.22
N GLY A 143 -9.40 -4.75 26.36
CA GLY A 143 -9.16 -5.38 27.68
C GLY A 143 -7.95 -4.93 28.46
N VAL A 144 -7.20 -3.95 27.95
CA VAL A 144 -6.05 -3.40 28.69
C VAL A 144 -6.53 -2.36 29.68
N GLU A 145 -6.18 -2.51 30.96
CA GLU A 145 -6.38 -1.47 31.96
C GLU A 145 -5.27 -0.42 31.83
N VAL A 146 -5.63 0.80 31.41
CA VAL A 146 -4.70 1.93 31.38
C VAL A 146 -4.86 2.69 32.70
N GLU A 147 -3.81 2.75 33.52
CA GLU A 147 -3.79 3.64 34.68
C GLU A 147 -3.91 5.10 34.18
N LYS A 148 -5.05 5.74 34.46
CA LYS A 148 -5.21 7.17 34.20
C LYS A 148 -4.32 7.95 35.14
N GLU A 149 -3.29 8.59 34.61
CA GLU A 149 -2.59 9.65 35.34
C GLU A 149 -3.61 10.78 35.59
N VAL A 150 -4.05 10.90 36.84
CA VAL A 150 -4.96 11.95 37.25
C VAL A 150 -4.17 13.25 37.18
N GLU A 151 -4.41 14.04 36.15
CA GLU A 151 -3.90 15.39 36.00
C GLU A 151 -4.39 16.21 37.21
N GLN A 152 -3.52 16.34 38.23
CA GLN A 152 -3.78 17.19 39.38
C GLN A 152 -3.73 18.65 38.89
N PRO A 153 -4.74 19.48 39.20
CA PRO A 153 -4.72 20.88 38.83
C PRO A 153 -3.50 21.56 39.46
N VAL A 154 -2.63 22.12 38.63
CA VAL A 154 -1.49 22.94 39.07
C VAL A 154 -2.06 24.20 39.76
N ALA A 155 -2.02 24.22 41.09
CA ALA A 155 -2.32 25.41 41.87
C ALA A 155 -1.24 26.48 41.63
N VAL A 156 -1.66 27.69 41.30
CA VAL A 156 -0.81 28.88 41.15
C VAL A 156 -0.15 29.22 42.49
N PRO A 157 1.18 29.35 42.60
CA PRO A 157 1.82 29.65 43.88
C PRO A 157 1.71 31.14 44.20
N ALA A 158 1.03 31.48 45.30
CA ALA A 158 1.15 32.76 45.95
C ALA A 158 2.27 32.69 47.01
N ASN A 159 3.26 33.55 46.85
CA ASN A 159 4.41 33.72 47.74
C ASN A 159 3.97 34.16 49.15
N GLY A 160 4.49 33.51 50.20
CA GLY A 160 4.44 33.98 51.59
C GLY A 160 5.13 33.00 52.57
N PRO A 161 5.85 33.48 53.61
CA PRO A 161 7.02 32.77 54.15
C PRO A 161 6.72 31.83 55.34
N VAL A 162 7.58 30.81 55.45
CA VAL A 162 7.69 29.79 56.50
C VAL A 162 8.14 30.35 57.86
N PRO A 163 7.83 29.64 58.96
CA PRO A 163 8.91 29.27 59.86
C PRO A 163 8.93 27.77 60.25
N LEU A 164 10.14 27.33 60.61
CA LEU A 164 10.65 25.99 60.87
C LEU A 164 10.25 25.41 62.25
N THR A 165 10.09 24.09 62.32
CA THR A 165 10.42 23.13 63.43
C THR A 165 9.80 21.78 63.03
N GLY A 166 10.32 20.57 63.26
CA GLY A 166 11.48 19.99 63.92
C GLY A 166 11.41 18.46 63.70
N VAL A 167 12.56 17.79 63.71
CA VAL A 167 12.79 16.37 63.35
C VAL A 167 12.43 15.41 64.50
N ALA A 168 11.82 14.24 64.19
CA ALA A 168 11.91 13.01 65.02
C ALA A 168 11.58 11.72 64.20
N LYS A 169 11.99 10.55 64.70
CA LYS A 169 12.55 9.39 63.98
C LYS A 169 11.82 8.06 64.28
N ALA A 170 11.69 7.18 63.26
CA ALA A 170 11.62 5.68 63.26
C ALA A 170 10.37 4.95 63.85
N PRO A 171 10.20 3.61 63.67
CA PRO A 171 10.33 2.74 62.48
C PRO A 171 9.11 1.79 62.26
N GLY A 172 9.02 1.13 61.10
CA GLY A 172 8.45 -0.22 60.99
C GLY A 172 7.27 -0.47 60.04
N GLN A 173 7.41 -1.57 59.30
CA GLN A 173 6.41 -2.41 58.63
C GLN A 173 6.11 -2.17 57.13
N THR A 174 6.51 -3.18 56.35
CA THR A 174 6.11 -3.52 54.98
C THR A 174 4.62 -3.89 54.95
N PRO A 175 3.88 -3.61 53.87
CA PRO A 175 3.75 -4.64 52.83
C PRO A 175 3.77 -4.09 51.38
N SER A 176 4.21 -4.97 50.48
CA SER A 176 3.74 -5.16 49.10
C SER A 176 3.66 -3.99 48.09
N ARG A 177 4.33 -4.24 46.95
CA ARG A 177 3.98 -3.88 45.56
C ARG A 177 4.05 -2.39 45.20
N SER A 178 5.09 -2.03 44.44
CA SER A 178 5.03 -0.90 43.50
C SER A 178 5.88 -1.24 42.26
N LEU A 179 5.20 -1.75 41.24
CA LEU A 179 5.60 -1.60 39.85
C LEU A 179 4.98 -0.27 39.42
N ALA A 180 5.78 0.78 39.30
CA ALA A 180 5.34 2.03 38.69
C ALA A 180 6.55 2.91 38.36
N GLN A 181 7.16 2.67 37.20
CA GLN A 181 7.70 3.74 36.37
C GLN A 181 7.43 3.34 34.93
N SER A 182 6.32 3.84 34.39
CA SER A 182 5.90 3.62 33.02
C SER A 182 6.83 4.39 32.08
N PRO A 183 7.48 3.76 31.08
CA PRO A 183 8.46 4.41 30.21
C PRO A 183 7.85 5.27 29.08
N TRP A 184 6.61 5.73 29.22
CA TRP A 184 5.92 6.55 28.21
C TRP A 184 6.31 8.04 28.31
N GLN A 185 7.58 8.39 28.06
CA GLN A 185 8.01 9.76 27.73
C GLN A 185 9.50 9.81 27.40
N ALA A 186 9.89 9.54 26.14
CA ALA A 186 11.15 10.01 25.54
C ALA A 186 11.23 9.68 24.04
N LEU A 187 10.60 10.50 23.20
CA LEU A 187 10.89 10.57 21.76
C LEU A 187 11.48 11.95 21.46
N ALA A 188 12.79 12.10 21.65
CA ALA A 188 13.56 13.28 21.21
C ALA A 188 15.05 12.96 20.96
N ALA A 189 15.37 12.65 19.69
CA ALA A 189 16.63 12.91 18.96
C ALA A 189 17.97 12.30 19.50
N PRO A 190 19.09 12.35 18.74
CA PRO A 190 19.67 11.16 18.09
C PRO A 190 21.08 10.80 18.58
N SER A 191 21.58 9.59 18.28
CA SER A 191 23.01 9.26 18.37
C SER A 191 23.40 8.06 17.51
N ALA A 192 24.38 8.25 16.61
CA ALA A 192 25.06 7.21 15.84
C ALA A 192 26.00 6.36 16.72
N PRO A 193 26.40 5.15 16.27
CA PRO A 193 27.84 4.88 16.33
C PRO A 193 28.46 4.16 15.13
N ALA A 194 29.78 4.28 15.14
CA ALA A 194 30.84 3.94 14.20
C ALA A 194 30.88 2.52 13.63
N ARG A 195 31.40 2.46 12.39
CA ARG A 195 31.93 1.29 11.69
C ARG A 195 33.15 0.70 12.43
N LYS A 196 33.23 -0.63 12.47
CA LYS A 196 34.51 -1.34 12.61
C LYS A 196 34.78 -2.17 11.36
N ALA A 197 36.01 -2.04 10.87
CA ALA A 197 36.60 -2.78 9.78
C ALA A 197 37.33 -4.03 10.30
N GLY A 198 37.47 -5.03 9.42
CA GLY A 198 38.28 -6.23 9.56
C GLY A 198 37.61 -7.38 8.81
N GLU A 199 38.27 -8.22 8.03
CA GLU A 199 39.64 -8.27 7.51
C GLU A 199 39.61 -9.36 6.41
N ALA A 200 40.54 -9.30 5.47
CA ALA A 200 40.61 -10.17 4.30
C ALA A 200 41.22 -11.56 4.60
N GLY A 201 40.89 -12.53 3.75
CA GLY A 201 41.57 -13.84 3.63
C GLY A 201 40.56 -14.98 3.57
N GLY A 202 40.60 -15.95 2.67
CA GLY A 202 41.46 -16.28 1.54
C GLY A 202 40.87 -17.55 0.93
N THR A 203 40.79 -17.64 -0.39
CA THR A 203 40.24 -18.78 -1.14
C THR A 203 41.12 -20.03 -0.97
N PRO A 204 40.56 -21.24 -1.07
CA PRO A 204 40.95 -22.08 -2.21
C PRO A 204 39.78 -22.84 -2.86
N ALA A 205 39.93 -23.07 -4.17
CA ALA A 205 39.02 -23.81 -5.03
C ALA A 205 39.11 -25.34 -4.83
N PRO A 206 38.11 -26.09 -5.32
CA PRO A 206 38.44 -27.29 -6.09
C PRO A 206 37.62 -27.46 -7.38
N THR A 207 38.39 -27.75 -8.44
CA THR A 207 38.25 -28.81 -9.45
C THR A 207 36.94 -29.01 -10.24
N ALA A 208 37.12 -28.97 -11.57
CA ALA A 208 36.12 -29.14 -12.62
C ALA A 208 35.46 -30.53 -12.68
N SER A 209 34.17 -30.54 -13.05
CA SER A 209 33.37 -31.70 -13.46
C SER A 209 32.84 -31.47 -14.88
N PRO A 210 32.64 -32.50 -15.72
CA PRO A 210 32.47 -32.34 -17.16
C PRO A 210 31.08 -31.81 -17.55
N ALA A 211 31.05 -31.11 -18.69
CA ALA A 211 29.92 -30.32 -19.18
C ALA A 211 28.67 -31.16 -19.56
N PRO A 212 27.46 -30.71 -19.22
CA PRO A 212 26.23 -31.20 -19.83
C PRO A 212 26.00 -30.54 -21.20
N THR A 213 25.47 -31.32 -22.13
CA THR A 213 24.96 -30.93 -23.45
C THR A 213 24.24 -29.57 -23.42
N THR A 214 24.71 -28.64 -24.26
CA THR A 214 24.17 -27.27 -24.35
C THR A 214 22.74 -27.30 -24.90
N ALA A 215 21.77 -26.99 -24.03
CA ALA A 215 20.48 -26.48 -24.46
C ALA A 215 20.66 -25.17 -25.25
N PRO A 216 19.79 -24.83 -26.22
CA PRO A 216 19.88 -23.57 -26.94
C PRO A 216 19.85 -22.40 -25.95
N VAL A 217 20.82 -21.50 -26.07
CA VAL A 217 20.94 -20.31 -25.22
C VAL A 217 19.73 -19.41 -25.51
N PRO A 218 18.90 -19.07 -24.51
CA PRO A 218 17.79 -18.14 -24.69
C PRO A 218 18.32 -16.82 -25.25
N THR A 219 17.65 -16.27 -26.26
CA THR A 219 18.04 -14.97 -26.81
C THR A 219 18.00 -13.92 -25.69
N PRO A 220 19.12 -13.25 -25.38
CA PRO A 220 19.17 -12.31 -24.26
C PRO A 220 18.18 -11.17 -24.48
N TRP A 221 17.65 -10.64 -23.38
CA TRP A 221 16.79 -9.45 -23.44
C TRP A 221 17.59 -8.24 -23.94
N PRO A 222 16.98 -7.36 -24.75
CA PRO A 222 17.63 -6.10 -25.11
C PRO A 222 18.03 -5.36 -23.84
N ALA A 223 19.23 -4.76 -23.85
CA ALA A 223 19.73 -4.02 -22.71
C ALA A 223 18.78 -2.85 -22.39
N PRO A 224 18.47 -2.59 -21.12
CA PRO A 224 17.65 -1.45 -20.76
C PRO A 224 18.38 -0.16 -21.12
N THR A 225 17.72 0.68 -21.90
CA THR A 225 18.08 2.10 -22.06
C THR A 225 17.23 2.88 -21.06
N PRO A 226 17.72 3.96 -20.44
CA PRO A 226 16.88 4.77 -19.54
C PRO A 226 15.65 5.31 -20.26
N SER A 227 14.48 5.23 -19.62
CA SER A 227 13.26 5.86 -20.11
C SER A 227 13.30 7.37 -19.81
N PRO A 228 13.04 8.25 -20.80
CA PRO A 228 13.04 9.69 -20.56
C PRO A 228 11.86 10.09 -19.67
N VAL A 229 12.11 10.93 -18.67
CA VAL A 229 11.06 11.65 -17.96
C VAL A 229 10.40 12.61 -18.95
N PRO A 230 9.06 12.67 -19.04
CA PRO A 230 8.37 13.64 -19.89
C PRO A 230 8.80 15.07 -19.50
N THR A 231 9.22 15.86 -20.49
CA THR A 231 9.61 17.27 -20.28
C THR A 231 8.64 18.26 -20.90
N ALA A 232 7.65 17.79 -21.66
CA ALA A 232 6.72 18.64 -22.40
C ALA A 232 5.32 18.62 -21.77
N TYR A 233 4.86 19.82 -21.38
CA TYR A 233 3.48 20.08 -20.99
C TYR A 233 2.85 21.15 -21.92
N PRO A 234 1.59 20.98 -22.39
CA PRO A 234 0.80 19.75 -22.30
C PRO A 234 1.53 18.61 -23.03
N PRO A 235 1.24 17.34 -22.69
CA PRO A 235 1.81 16.21 -23.40
C PRO A 235 1.47 16.35 -24.89
N VAL A 236 2.39 15.89 -25.76
CA VAL A 236 2.09 15.79 -27.18
C VAL A 236 0.82 14.96 -27.33
N GLU A 237 -0.20 15.54 -27.95
CA GLU A 237 -1.48 14.88 -28.12
C GLU A 237 -1.26 13.60 -28.93
N ARG A 238 -1.48 12.45 -28.29
CA ARG A 238 -1.40 11.16 -28.99
C ARG A 238 -2.55 11.11 -30.00
N PRO A 239 -2.26 10.73 -31.27
CA PRO A 239 -3.30 10.46 -32.26
C PRO A 239 -4.37 9.54 -31.69
N TYR A 240 -5.63 9.87 -31.96
CA TYR A 240 -6.75 9.01 -31.60
C TYR A 240 -6.81 7.85 -32.60
N GLU A 241 -6.16 6.75 -32.24
CA GLU A 241 -6.12 5.50 -33.00
C GLU A 241 -6.74 4.37 -32.16
N LEU A 242 -7.64 3.62 -32.78
CA LEU A 242 -8.29 2.49 -32.13
C LEU A 242 -7.56 1.19 -32.49
N VAL A 243 -7.32 0.34 -31.49
CA VAL A 243 -6.82 -1.02 -31.74
C VAL A 243 -7.91 -1.84 -32.42
N GLU A 244 -7.63 -2.29 -33.64
CA GLU A 244 -8.53 -3.15 -34.41
C GLU A 244 -8.84 -4.44 -33.64
N GLY A 245 -10.11 -4.85 -33.65
CA GLY A 245 -10.58 -6.05 -32.94
C GLY A 245 -10.72 -5.90 -31.43
N TRP A 246 -10.48 -4.72 -30.85
CA TRP A 246 -10.73 -4.47 -29.43
C TRP A 246 -12.21 -4.18 -29.17
N GLU A 247 -12.88 -5.07 -28.43
CA GLU A 247 -14.34 -4.97 -28.17
C GLU A 247 -14.68 -4.50 -26.75
N PHE A 248 -13.70 -4.43 -25.84
CA PHE A 248 -13.97 -4.06 -24.45
C PHE A 248 -14.15 -2.55 -24.30
N GLY A 249 -15.41 -2.14 -24.16
CA GLY A 249 -15.81 -0.77 -23.89
C GLY A 249 -16.44 -0.07 -25.10
N PRO A 250 -17.20 1.00 -24.85
CA PRO A 250 -17.87 1.73 -25.91
C PRO A 250 -16.89 2.55 -26.76
N LEU A 251 -17.26 2.76 -28.03
CA LEU A 251 -16.58 3.67 -28.95
C LEU A 251 -17.31 5.02 -28.98
N PHE A 252 -16.57 6.11 -28.90
CA PHE A 252 -17.08 7.48 -28.86
C PHE A 252 -15.97 8.48 -29.17
N GLU A 253 -16.33 9.73 -29.50
CA GLU A 253 -15.36 10.81 -29.67
C GLU A 253 -14.74 11.22 -28.33
N PRO A 254 -13.41 11.36 -28.22
CA PRO A 254 -12.78 11.77 -26.98
C PRO A 254 -13.30 13.11 -26.45
N PHE A 255 -13.55 13.16 -25.14
CA PHE A 255 -13.79 14.39 -24.41
C PHE A 255 -12.46 14.93 -23.87
N THR A 256 -12.23 16.23 -23.98
CA THR A 256 -11.03 16.88 -23.43
C THR A 256 -11.39 18.04 -22.50
N ALA A 257 -10.59 18.22 -21.46
CA ALA A 257 -10.68 19.34 -20.55
C ALA A 257 -9.28 19.79 -20.14
N SER A 258 -9.13 21.06 -19.79
CA SER A 258 -7.90 21.60 -19.22
C SER A 258 -8.25 22.69 -18.22
N GLY A 259 -7.38 22.90 -17.24
CA GLY A 259 -7.62 23.87 -16.18
C GLY A 259 -6.38 24.12 -15.34
N LYS A 260 -6.60 24.76 -14.18
CA LYS A 260 -5.52 25.16 -13.27
C LYS A 260 -5.96 25.03 -11.82
N GLY A 261 -5.11 24.44 -10.98
CA GLY A 261 -5.47 24.17 -9.60
C GLY A 261 -6.56 23.11 -9.45
N GLY A 262 -7.17 23.07 -8.27
CA GLY A 262 -8.24 22.11 -7.97
C GLY A 262 -9.57 22.50 -8.61
N GLU A 263 -10.16 21.60 -9.39
CA GLU A 263 -11.42 21.80 -10.10
C GLU A 263 -12.23 20.51 -10.16
N VAL A 264 -13.53 20.62 -10.49
CA VAL A 264 -14.38 19.46 -10.79
C VAL A 264 -14.79 19.53 -12.25
N VAL A 265 -14.36 18.54 -13.03
CA VAL A 265 -14.71 18.36 -14.43
C VAL A 265 -15.98 17.51 -14.52
N THR A 266 -16.97 17.99 -15.27
CA THR A 266 -18.17 17.21 -15.61
C THR A 266 -18.09 16.85 -17.08
N VAL A 267 -17.97 15.55 -17.34
CA VAL A 267 -17.88 15.01 -18.70
C VAL A 267 -19.25 15.14 -19.36
N ASP A 268 -19.27 15.59 -20.61
CA ASP A 268 -20.51 15.79 -21.34
C ASP A 268 -21.20 14.45 -21.70
N GLY A 269 -22.47 14.53 -22.08
CA GLY A 269 -23.32 13.36 -22.34
C GLY A 269 -22.95 12.54 -23.58
N ARG A 270 -21.92 12.92 -24.34
CA ARG A 270 -21.42 12.11 -25.48
C ARG A 270 -20.61 10.92 -25.02
N VAL A 271 -20.07 10.95 -23.80
CA VAL A 271 -19.37 9.80 -23.21
C VAL A 271 -20.41 8.80 -22.70
N PRO A 272 -20.52 7.61 -23.32
CA PRO A 272 -21.50 6.59 -22.93
C PRO A 272 -21.10 5.89 -21.62
N PRO A 273 -22.06 5.25 -20.93
CA PRO A 273 -21.74 4.42 -19.77
C PRO A 273 -20.91 3.20 -20.14
N GLY A 274 -20.06 2.76 -19.23
CA GLY A 274 -19.17 1.62 -19.43
C GLY A 274 -17.71 1.96 -19.13
N PRO A 275 -16.78 1.04 -19.42
CA PRO A 275 -15.37 1.27 -19.18
C PRO A 275 -14.84 2.36 -20.13
N VAL A 276 -14.18 3.37 -19.60
CA VAL A 276 -13.58 4.48 -20.35
C VAL A 276 -12.13 4.66 -19.92
N LEU A 277 -11.28 5.04 -20.86
CA LEU A 277 -9.91 5.45 -20.59
C LEU A 277 -9.92 6.91 -20.13
N VAL A 278 -9.26 7.19 -19.02
CA VAL A 278 -8.99 8.54 -18.54
C VAL A 278 -7.49 8.74 -18.60
N GLU A 279 -7.08 9.73 -19.38
CA GLU A 279 -5.70 10.20 -19.48
C GLU A 279 -5.59 11.56 -18.80
N ALA A 280 -4.51 11.76 -18.05
CA ALA A 280 -4.22 13.02 -17.41
C ALA A 280 -2.78 13.42 -17.63
N ALA A 281 -2.56 14.72 -17.66
CA ALA A 281 -1.24 15.30 -17.54
C ALA A 281 -1.25 16.54 -16.67
N HIS A 282 -0.13 16.78 -16.02
CA HIS A 282 0.02 17.83 -15.04
C HIS A 282 1.40 18.47 -15.14
N GLU A 283 1.40 19.79 -15.01
CA GLU A 283 2.62 20.60 -14.98
C GLU A 283 3.04 20.87 -13.54
N GLY A 284 4.30 20.53 -13.22
CA GLY A 284 4.91 20.84 -11.93
C GLY A 284 5.36 19.58 -11.19
N GLU A 285 5.79 19.78 -9.94
CA GLU A 285 6.33 18.74 -9.06
C GLU A 285 5.49 18.54 -7.80
N ASP A 286 4.45 19.38 -7.61
CA ASP A 286 3.52 19.23 -6.50
C ASP A 286 2.65 18.00 -6.66
N TYR A 287 1.96 17.66 -5.57
CA TYR A 287 0.88 16.71 -5.56
C TYR A 287 -0.13 16.92 -6.70
N PHE A 288 -0.41 15.84 -7.43
CA PHE A 288 -1.47 15.76 -8.42
C PHE A 288 -2.35 14.54 -8.17
N GLY A 289 -3.66 14.79 -8.11
CA GLY A 289 -4.67 13.76 -7.90
C GLY A 289 -5.86 13.90 -8.83
N VAL A 290 -6.41 12.78 -9.28
CA VAL A 290 -7.67 12.73 -10.04
C VAL A 290 -8.54 11.61 -9.47
N PHE A 291 -9.79 11.95 -9.15
CA PHE A 291 -10.74 11.06 -8.49
C PHE A 291 -12.05 11.04 -9.25
N SER A 292 -12.66 9.88 -9.42
CA SER A 292 -14.06 9.82 -9.88
C SER A 292 -14.98 10.24 -8.73
N LEU A 293 -16.15 10.81 -9.06
CA LEU A 293 -17.15 11.19 -8.06
C LEU A 293 -18.35 10.24 -8.06
N ASN A 294 -18.69 9.75 -6.87
CA ASN A 294 -19.87 8.92 -6.66
C ASN A 294 -21.18 9.74 -6.76
N LYS A 295 -22.34 9.08 -6.59
CA LYS A 295 -23.67 9.73 -6.69
C LYS A 295 -23.90 10.87 -5.69
N PHE A 296 -23.10 10.92 -4.63
CA PHE A 296 -23.14 11.95 -3.59
C PHE A 296 -22.07 13.03 -3.81
N ASN A 297 -21.38 13.03 -4.96
CA ASN A 297 -20.25 13.90 -5.25
C ASN A 297 -19.08 13.77 -4.26
N LYS A 298 -18.94 12.60 -3.61
CA LYS A 298 -17.77 12.24 -2.83
C LYS A 298 -16.78 11.50 -3.72
N ASP A 299 -15.49 11.57 -3.35
CA ASP A 299 -14.46 10.81 -4.06
C ASP A 299 -14.78 9.31 -3.99
N ASP A 300 -14.51 8.61 -5.09
CA ASP A 300 -14.80 7.20 -5.27
C ASP A 300 -13.52 6.48 -5.73
N ASP A 301 -13.31 6.28 -7.03
CA ASP A 301 -12.08 5.69 -7.54
C ASP A 301 -10.93 6.71 -7.54
N TYR A 302 -9.77 6.25 -7.09
CA TYR A 302 -8.51 7.01 -7.06
C TYR A 302 -7.74 6.72 -8.36
N LEU A 303 -7.94 7.53 -9.40
CA LEU A 303 -7.30 7.30 -10.70
C LEU A 303 -5.81 7.59 -10.64
N PHE A 304 -5.48 8.77 -10.14
CA PHE A 304 -4.10 9.24 -10.00
C PHE A 304 -3.91 9.83 -8.61
N ASN A 305 -2.79 9.50 -7.98
CA ASN A 305 -2.42 9.96 -6.66
C ASN A 305 -0.89 10.00 -6.59
N THR A 306 -0.28 11.10 -7.04
CA THR A 306 1.14 11.11 -7.36
C THR A 306 1.82 12.43 -6.98
N THR A 307 3.14 12.34 -6.83
CA THR A 307 4.07 13.49 -6.72
C THR A 307 5.12 13.42 -7.82
N LEU A 308 4.85 12.68 -8.90
CA LEU A 308 5.78 12.58 -10.02
C LEU A 308 5.87 13.92 -10.75
N PRO A 309 7.08 14.44 -10.99
CA PRO A 309 7.25 15.66 -11.77
C PRO A 309 6.77 15.46 -13.21
N HIS A 310 6.14 16.49 -13.78
CA HIS A 310 5.67 16.50 -15.17
C HIS A 310 4.82 15.26 -15.52
N PHE A 311 3.90 14.93 -14.62
CA PHE A 311 3.11 13.72 -14.69
C PHE A 311 2.34 13.58 -16.01
N THR A 312 2.39 12.38 -16.57
CA THR A 312 1.48 11.89 -17.62
C THR A 312 1.05 10.49 -17.24
N GLY A 313 -0.24 10.19 -17.30
CA GLY A 313 -0.70 8.84 -16.97
C GLY A 313 -2.07 8.52 -17.54
N SER A 314 -2.42 7.24 -17.52
CA SER A 314 -3.72 6.76 -17.96
C SER A 314 -4.24 5.65 -17.05
N SER A 315 -5.56 5.58 -16.91
CA SER A 315 -6.25 4.54 -16.14
C SER A 315 -7.64 4.28 -16.73
N VAL A 316 -8.24 3.13 -16.42
CA VAL A 316 -9.59 2.78 -16.87
C VAL A 316 -10.56 2.80 -15.70
N ILE A 317 -11.67 3.51 -15.85
CA ILE A 317 -12.76 3.56 -14.88
C ILE A 317 -14.10 3.29 -15.54
N ARG A 318 -15.16 3.11 -14.75
CA ARG A 318 -16.52 2.94 -15.27
C ARG A 318 -17.27 4.27 -15.28
N ALA A 319 -17.62 4.77 -16.46
CA ALA A 319 -18.57 5.85 -16.62
C ALA A 319 -19.97 5.40 -16.14
N PRO A 320 -20.64 6.16 -15.24
CA PRO A 320 -21.98 5.84 -14.76
C PRO A 320 -23.03 5.99 -15.86
N GLY A 321 -24.13 5.24 -15.76
CA GLY A 321 -25.24 5.30 -16.73
C GLY A 321 -26.44 6.12 -16.29
N ASP A 322 -26.50 6.49 -15.01
CA ASP A 322 -27.56 7.27 -14.39
C ASP A 322 -27.22 8.75 -14.24
N ARG A 323 -25.98 9.14 -14.53
CA ARG A 323 -25.46 10.51 -14.40
C ARG A 323 -24.23 10.74 -15.28
N SER A 324 -23.83 11.99 -15.46
CA SER A 324 -22.55 12.33 -16.07
C SER A 324 -21.38 11.81 -15.21
N LEU A 325 -20.33 11.32 -15.87
CA LEU A 325 -19.04 11.11 -15.22
C LEU A 325 -18.50 12.46 -14.73
N ARG A 326 -18.13 12.53 -13.45
CA ARG A 326 -17.51 13.71 -12.85
C ARG A 326 -16.17 13.31 -12.26
N LEU A 327 -15.16 14.14 -12.51
CA LEU A 327 -13.79 13.94 -12.06
C LEU A 327 -13.37 15.13 -11.19
N ARG A 328 -12.88 14.89 -9.99
CA ARG A 328 -12.24 15.92 -9.16
C ARG A 328 -10.76 15.89 -9.42
N VAL A 329 -10.20 17.05 -9.73
CA VAL A 329 -8.77 17.28 -9.86
C VAL A 329 -8.27 17.96 -8.59
N HIS A 330 -7.26 17.38 -7.96
CA HIS A 330 -6.48 18.02 -6.91
C HIS A 330 -5.13 18.44 -7.49
N ALA A 331 -4.90 19.74 -7.55
CA ALA A 331 -3.63 20.32 -7.97
C ALA A 331 -3.41 21.64 -7.24
N ASN A 332 -2.14 22.03 -7.05
CA ASN A 332 -1.78 23.36 -6.55
C ASN A 332 -2.35 24.44 -7.49
N SER A 333 -2.83 25.57 -6.95
CA SER A 333 -3.46 26.67 -7.70
C SER A 333 -2.62 27.26 -8.82
N ARG A 334 -1.30 26.99 -8.84
CA ARG A 334 -0.38 27.43 -9.90
C ARG A 334 -0.26 26.42 -11.04
N ASN A 335 -0.62 25.16 -10.82
CA ASN A 335 -0.29 24.07 -11.72
C ASN A 335 -1.41 23.85 -12.73
N ARG A 336 -1.01 23.71 -13.99
CA ARG A 336 -1.93 23.43 -15.10
C ARG A 336 -2.09 21.92 -15.24
N TRP A 337 -3.27 21.51 -15.68
CA TRP A 337 -3.55 20.13 -16.01
C TRP A 337 -4.40 20.01 -17.27
N ALA A 338 -4.28 18.86 -17.93
CA ALA A 338 -5.08 18.44 -19.06
C ALA A 338 -5.65 17.05 -18.78
N LEU A 339 -6.90 16.83 -19.18
CA LEU A 339 -7.63 15.57 -19.06
C LEU A 339 -8.21 15.19 -20.41
N ARG A 340 -8.18 13.90 -20.72
CA ARG A 340 -8.87 13.31 -21.85
C ARG A 340 -9.62 12.06 -21.42
N VAL A 341 -10.88 11.94 -21.82
CA VAL A 341 -11.69 10.73 -21.63
C VAL A 341 -11.97 10.15 -23.00
N SER A 342 -11.54 8.92 -23.25
CA SER A 342 -11.58 8.27 -24.56
C SER A 342 -12.00 6.80 -24.45
N PRO A 343 -12.34 6.15 -25.57
CA PRO A 343 -12.52 4.71 -25.62
C PRO A 343 -11.31 3.94 -25.09
N VAL A 344 -11.54 2.85 -24.36
CA VAL A 344 -10.46 1.96 -23.90
C VAL A 344 -9.63 1.43 -25.07
N ALA A 345 -10.26 1.20 -26.22
CA ALA A 345 -9.60 0.81 -27.48
C ALA A 345 -8.51 1.80 -27.97
N SER A 346 -8.45 3.02 -27.43
CA SER A 346 -7.41 4.01 -27.75
C SER A 346 -6.18 3.96 -26.84
N ALA A 347 -6.18 3.10 -25.81
CA ALA A 347 -5.01 2.86 -24.98
C ALA A 347 -3.89 2.21 -25.83
N ARG A 348 -2.63 2.38 -25.41
CA ARG A 348 -1.51 1.87 -26.20
C ARG A 348 -1.55 0.36 -26.27
N HIS A 349 -1.20 -0.15 -27.43
CA HIS A 349 -1.00 -1.57 -27.66
C HIS A 349 0.44 -1.99 -27.33
N LEU A 350 0.58 -3.01 -26.49
CA LEU A 350 1.85 -3.63 -26.14
C LEU A 350 2.17 -4.80 -27.08
N THR A 351 2.93 -4.55 -28.15
CA THR A 351 3.34 -5.56 -29.16
C THR A 351 4.84 -5.88 -29.17
N GLY A 352 5.60 -5.35 -28.20
CA GLY A 352 7.06 -5.47 -28.14
C GLY A 352 7.63 -4.72 -26.95
N THR A 353 8.64 -3.87 -27.17
CA THR A 353 9.18 -2.99 -26.13
C THR A 353 8.41 -1.68 -26.08
N LEU A 354 7.90 -1.35 -24.89
CA LEU A 354 7.15 -0.14 -24.63
C LEU A 354 7.76 0.59 -23.42
N ARG A 355 7.91 1.89 -23.54
CA ARG A 355 8.44 2.76 -22.48
C ARG A 355 7.33 3.66 -21.97
N GLY A 356 7.37 3.95 -20.68
CA GLY A 356 6.46 4.88 -20.06
C GLY A 356 7.01 5.46 -18.77
N TYR A 357 6.19 6.30 -18.17
CA TYR A 357 6.47 7.03 -16.96
C TYR A 357 5.15 7.22 -16.23
N GLY A 358 5.10 6.86 -14.95
CA GLY A 358 3.84 6.92 -14.21
C GLY A 358 2.89 5.74 -14.50
N PRO A 359 1.66 5.78 -13.97
CA PRO A 359 0.65 4.78 -14.21
C PRO A 359 0.13 4.82 -15.65
N GLU A 360 -0.08 3.66 -16.26
CA GLU A 360 -0.60 3.55 -17.62
C GLU A 360 -1.47 2.31 -17.79
N ALA A 361 -2.62 2.49 -18.44
CA ALA A 361 -3.44 1.41 -18.96
C ALA A 361 -2.95 1.01 -20.37
N LEU A 362 -2.74 -0.29 -20.59
CA LEU A 362 -2.20 -0.85 -21.83
C LEU A 362 -3.08 -2.00 -22.32
N LEU A 363 -3.15 -2.16 -23.64
CA LEU A 363 -3.85 -3.24 -24.31
C LEU A 363 -2.84 -4.32 -24.70
N PHE A 364 -3.22 -5.58 -24.56
CA PHE A 364 -2.45 -6.71 -25.06
C PHE A 364 -3.37 -7.70 -25.78
N THR A 365 -3.12 -7.96 -27.07
CA THR A 365 -3.92 -8.88 -27.89
C THR A 365 -3.11 -10.08 -28.43
N GLY A 366 -1.86 -10.25 -28.01
CA GLY A 366 -0.98 -11.33 -28.45
C GLY A 366 -1.28 -12.70 -27.83
N GLY A 367 -0.47 -13.70 -28.19
CA GLY A 367 -0.46 -15.03 -27.58
C GLY A 367 -0.05 -15.04 -26.10
N ALA A 368 0.03 -16.22 -25.48
CA ALA A 368 0.65 -16.33 -24.16
C ALA A 368 2.09 -15.84 -24.24
N ALA A 369 2.57 -15.09 -23.23
CA ALA A 369 3.84 -14.38 -23.34
C ALA A 369 4.59 -14.24 -22.02
N ASP A 370 5.90 -14.08 -22.12
CA ASP A 370 6.76 -13.57 -21.05
C ASP A 370 6.82 -12.04 -21.15
N LEU A 371 6.34 -11.35 -20.11
CA LEU A 371 6.43 -9.91 -19.94
C LEU A 371 7.62 -9.56 -19.06
N ARG A 372 8.67 -8.99 -19.65
CA ARG A 372 9.78 -8.39 -18.90
C ARG A 372 9.41 -6.97 -18.48
N VAL A 373 9.48 -6.72 -17.18
CA VAL A 373 9.22 -5.43 -16.53
C VAL A 373 10.53 -4.90 -15.99
N HIS A 374 10.94 -3.75 -16.49
CA HIS A 374 12.04 -2.96 -15.96
C HIS A 374 11.46 -1.66 -15.40
N PHE A 375 11.38 -1.53 -14.09
CA PHE A 375 10.97 -0.31 -13.41
C PHE A 375 12.20 0.33 -12.77
N GLU A 376 12.43 1.61 -13.08
CA GLU A 376 13.63 2.33 -12.63
C GLU A 376 13.43 2.98 -11.25
N GLY A 377 12.19 3.16 -10.79
CA GLY A 377 11.89 3.87 -9.54
C GLY A 377 12.05 5.39 -9.67
N LYS A 378 11.96 6.08 -8.54
CA LYS A 378 12.32 7.51 -8.41
C LYS A 378 13.83 7.65 -8.27
N GLU A 379 14.33 8.88 -8.47
CA GLU A 379 15.78 9.19 -8.37
C GLU A 379 16.38 8.81 -7.00
N ASP A 380 15.59 8.83 -5.93
CA ASP A 380 16.00 8.46 -4.57
C ASP A 380 16.04 6.93 -4.34
N GLY A 381 15.76 6.12 -5.37
CA GLY A 381 15.68 4.66 -5.29
C GLY A 381 14.39 4.13 -4.67
N SER A 382 13.40 5.00 -4.39
CA SER A 382 12.07 4.62 -3.95
C SER A 382 11.11 4.45 -5.14
N GLY A 383 9.82 4.26 -4.87
CA GLY A 383 8.76 4.17 -5.88
C GLY A 383 8.05 2.82 -5.85
N TYR A 384 6.75 2.84 -6.08
CA TYR A 384 5.94 1.63 -6.18
C TYR A 384 5.74 1.23 -7.65
N ALA A 385 5.73 -0.07 -7.92
CA ALA A 385 5.30 -0.64 -9.19
C ALA A 385 4.35 -1.82 -8.94
N GLY A 386 3.11 -1.68 -9.38
CA GLY A 386 2.07 -2.69 -9.31
C GLY A 386 1.43 -2.90 -10.67
N MET A 387 1.40 -4.12 -11.19
CA MET A 387 0.75 -4.43 -12.47
C MET A 387 -0.35 -5.45 -12.25
N TRP A 388 -1.54 -5.13 -12.74
CA TRP A 388 -2.68 -6.04 -12.81
C TRP A 388 -3.07 -6.31 -14.25
N TYR A 389 -3.63 -7.48 -14.52
CA TYR A 389 -4.36 -7.72 -15.76
C TYR A 389 -5.83 -8.04 -15.50
N HIS A 390 -6.66 -7.58 -16.42
CA HIS A 390 -8.03 -8.01 -16.60
C HIS A 390 -8.13 -8.76 -17.92
N GLU A 391 -8.58 -10.01 -17.88
CA GLU A 391 -9.13 -10.64 -19.08
C GLU A 391 -10.43 -9.92 -19.45
N VAL A 392 -10.60 -9.55 -20.72
CA VAL A 392 -11.74 -8.69 -21.12
C VAL A 392 -12.60 -9.25 -22.25
N ALA A 393 -12.21 -10.39 -22.82
CA ALA A 393 -12.95 -11.06 -23.87
C ALA A 393 -14.42 -11.30 -23.46
N GLY A 394 -15.37 -10.82 -24.27
CA GLY A 394 -16.80 -10.96 -24.04
C GLY A 394 -17.34 -10.27 -22.78
N ARG A 395 -16.56 -9.39 -22.14
CA ARG A 395 -16.96 -8.67 -20.92
C ARG A 395 -17.33 -7.22 -21.21
N THR A 396 -18.16 -6.65 -20.35
CA THR A 396 -18.59 -5.25 -20.42
C THR A 396 -18.21 -4.44 -19.18
N THR A 397 -17.62 -5.08 -18.17
CA THR A 397 -17.14 -4.47 -16.93
C THR A 397 -15.79 -5.02 -16.54
N LEU A 398 -15.01 -4.23 -15.78
CA LEU A 398 -13.77 -4.69 -15.18
C LEU A 398 -14.03 -5.85 -14.21
N LEU A 399 -13.05 -6.74 -14.08
CA LEU A 399 -13.03 -7.76 -13.03
C LEU A 399 -13.02 -7.12 -11.65
N THR A 400 -13.83 -7.66 -10.74
CA THR A 400 -13.78 -7.33 -9.31
C THR A 400 -12.45 -7.73 -8.69
N HIS A 401 -11.85 -8.83 -9.16
CA HIS A 401 -10.57 -9.36 -8.68
C HIS A 401 -9.63 -9.54 -9.87
N PRO A 402 -8.95 -8.48 -10.34
CA PRO A 402 -7.93 -8.63 -11.35
C PRO A 402 -6.71 -9.38 -10.81
N THR A 403 -5.96 -10.00 -11.71
CA THR A 403 -4.77 -10.75 -11.33
C THR A 403 -3.58 -9.80 -11.19
N LEU A 404 -3.03 -9.71 -9.99
CA LEU A 404 -1.78 -8.99 -9.71
C LEU A 404 -0.58 -9.84 -10.20
N ILE A 405 0.24 -9.27 -11.08
CA ILE A 405 1.41 -9.94 -11.67
C ILE A 405 2.74 -9.27 -11.32
N VAL A 406 2.73 -8.00 -10.96
CA VAL A 406 3.91 -7.30 -10.43
C VAL A 406 3.51 -6.56 -9.19
N ASN A 407 4.30 -6.66 -8.13
CA ASN A 407 4.19 -5.85 -6.93
C ASN A 407 5.58 -5.65 -6.34
N ALA A 408 6.11 -4.45 -6.46
CA ALA A 408 7.45 -4.13 -6.00
C ALA A 408 7.53 -2.70 -5.48
N THR A 409 8.45 -2.51 -4.54
CA THR A 409 8.91 -1.20 -4.09
C THR A 409 10.38 -1.05 -4.45
N GLY A 410 10.74 0.10 -5.02
CA GLY A 410 12.06 0.37 -5.59
C GLY A 410 12.25 -0.22 -6.99
N PRO A 411 13.44 -0.03 -7.57
CA PRO A 411 13.76 -0.50 -8.91
C PRO A 411 13.61 -2.02 -9.03
N LEU A 412 13.13 -2.48 -10.18
CA LEU A 412 12.80 -3.87 -10.46
C LEU A 412 13.22 -4.24 -11.89
N VAL A 413 13.83 -5.42 -12.04
CA VAL A 413 13.90 -6.13 -13.32
C VAL A 413 13.33 -7.52 -13.10
N HIS A 414 12.16 -7.79 -13.66
CA HIS A 414 11.47 -9.07 -13.49
C HIS A 414 10.84 -9.53 -14.80
N THR A 415 10.63 -10.83 -14.93
CA THR A 415 9.88 -11.41 -16.06
C THR A 415 8.74 -12.20 -15.47
N VAL A 416 7.53 -11.91 -15.93
CA VAL A 416 6.29 -12.55 -15.46
C VAL A 416 5.53 -13.13 -16.64
N PRO A 417 4.95 -14.33 -16.51
CA PRO A 417 4.10 -14.88 -17.55
C PRO A 417 2.75 -14.15 -17.58
N ILE A 418 2.26 -13.86 -18.78
CA ILE A 418 0.90 -13.36 -19.02
C ILE A 418 0.16 -14.32 -19.98
N PRO A 419 -1.14 -14.56 -19.76
CA PRO A 419 -1.93 -15.42 -20.64
C PRO A 419 -2.16 -14.77 -22.00
N GLN A 420 -2.73 -15.54 -22.93
CA GLN A 420 -3.18 -15.02 -24.22
C GLN A 420 -4.22 -13.89 -24.02
N GLY A 421 -4.14 -12.86 -24.86
CA GLY A 421 -5.08 -11.75 -24.88
C GLY A 421 -6.47 -12.11 -25.43
N PRO A 422 -7.43 -11.17 -25.37
CA PRO A 422 -7.25 -9.76 -25.01
C PRO A 422 -7.18 -9.51 -23.49
N LEU A 423 -6.11 -8.83 -23.06
CA LEU A 423 -5.90 -8.36 -21.70
C LEU A 423 -5.87 -6.82 -21.66
N LEU A 424 -6.52 -6.26 -20.65
CA LEU A 424 -6.28 -4.89 -20.21
C LEU A 424 -5.28 -4.94 -19.05
N LEU A 425 -4.09 -4.39 -19.27
CA LEU A 425 -3.05 -4.28 -18.26
C LEU A 425 -3.16 -2.90 -17.59
N LEU A 426 -3.27 -2.87 -16.27
CA LEU A 426 -3.24 -1.63 -15.49
C LEU A 426 -1.92 -1.58 -14.74
N PHE A 427 -1.00 -0.74 -15.21
CA PHE A 427 0.27 -0.52 -14.54
C PHE A 427 0.17 0.70 -13.64
N SER A 428 0.36 0.51 -12.34
CA SER A 428 0.65 1.57 -11.40
C SER A 428 2.15 1.65 -11.24
N ALA A 429 2.75 2.80 -11.52
CA ALA A 429 4.18 2.98 -11.38
C ALA A 429 4.50 4.41 -10.93
N ASP A 430 5.41 4.54 -9.96
CA ASP A 430 5.92 5.82 -9.47
C ASP A 430 7.29 6.14 -10.07
N GLY A 431 7.37 6.18 -11.40
CA GLY A 431 8.61 6.53 -12.09
C GLY A 431 8.68 5.97 -13.51
N PRO A 432 9.87 6.01 -14.13
CA PRO A 432 10.12 5.48 -15.46
C PRO A 432 10.09 3.96 -15.47
N TRP A 433 9.63 3.41 -16.58
CA TRP A 433 9.63 1.97 -16.80
C TRP A 433 9.78 1.61 -18.28
N THR A 434 10.17 0.37 -18.51
CA THR A 434 10.22 -0.31 -19.80
C THR A 434 9.57 -1.68 -19.65
N LEU A 435 8.57 -1.96 -20.47
CA LEU A 435 7.96 -3.27 -20.63
C LEU A 435 8.45 -3.90 -21.92
N THR A 436 8.72 -5.19 -21.95
CA THR A 436 9.05 -5.93 -23.18
C THR A 436 8.35 -7.26 -23.18
N VAL A 437 7.49 -7.47 -24.16
CA VAL A 437 6.77 -8.74 -24.35
C VAL A 437 7.54 -9.66 -25.29
N ARG A 438 7.54 -10.95 -24.96
CA ARG A 438 7.95 -12.05 -25.85
C ARG A 438 6.89 -13.13 -25.81
N GLU A 439 6.19 -13.34 -26.91
CA GLU A 439 5.22 -14.43 -27.03
C GLU A 439 5.91 -15.79 -26.99
N ILE A 440 5.27 -16.73 -26.31
CA ILE A 440 5.70 -18.13 -26.17
C ILE A 440 4.83 -18.92 -27.15
N GLY A 441 5.48 -19.48 -28.17
CA GLY A 441 4.85 -20.28 -29.23
C GLY A 441 4.58 -21.72 -28.83
#